data_AF-A0A8U0HPR4-F1
#
_entry.id   AF-A0A8U0HPR4-F1
#
_cell.length_a   1.000
_cell.length_b   1.000
_cell.length_c   1.000
_cell.angle_alpha   90.00
_cell.angle_beta   90.00
_cell.angle_gamma   90.00
#
_symmetry.space_group_name_H-M   'P 1'
#
loop_
_entity.id
_entity.type
_entity.pdbx_description
1 polymer ?
#
loop_
_entity_poly.entity_id
_entity_poly.type
_entity_poly.pdbx_seq_one_letter_code
_entity_poly.pdbx_strand_id
1 'polypeptide(L)'
;MDEDFITNGLESDRYLKATKLVHSFESEVTETINQVCREIIDVHSELFDEDVDLEEKVLGADASQTLATNRTEFAMNFENEDGDNPKLNIALEWVEPGQQNEEAGLHGGSLCYAMYKIQHGSEARFETVRECTESQDRWDQLRFGEDQWYHYSKHAPGIVYLPVESGQEFVDALQTLRRHFSKEYAPLISEQTPSS
;
A
#
# COMPACT_ATOMS: atom_id res chain seq x y z
N MET A 1 32.33 -0.29 -15.86
CA MET A 1 32.34 0.33 -14.52
C MET A 1 33.44 1.37 -14.55
N ASP A 2 33.11 2.61 -14.22
CA ASP A 2 33.97 3.78 -14.42
C ASP A 2 34.75 4.11 -13.14
N GLU A 3 36.08 4.26 -13.23
CA GLU A 3 36.96 4.57 -12.10
C GLU A 3 36.60 5.93 -11.47
N ASP A 4 36.20 6.89 -12.31
CA ASP A 4 35.76 8.21 -11.88
C ASP A 4 34.46 8.11 -11.06
N PHE A 5 33.55 7.19 -11.43
CA PHE A 5 32.32 6.95 -10.67
C PHE A 5 32.61 6.36 -9.28
N ILE A 6 33.50 5.36 -9.19
CA ILE A 6 33.87 4.76 -7.90
C ILE A 6 34.56 5.78 -7.00
N THR A 7 35.51 6.54 -7.54
CA THR A 7 36.22 7.59 -6.80
C THR A 7 35.24 8.63 -6.27
N ASN A 8 34.32 9.11 -7.10
CA ASN A 8 33.28 10.03 -6.68
C ASN A 8 32.38 9.46 -5.58
N GLY A 9 32.08 8.16 -5.59
CA GLY A 9 31.30 7.50 -4.54
C GLY A 9 32.03 7.43 -3.20
N LEU A 10 33.35 7.20 -3.22
CA LEU A 10 34.20 7.11 -2.03
C LEU A 10 34.52 8.49 -1.43
N GLU A 11 34.69 9.51 -2.27
CA GLU A 11 35.02 10.85 -1.82
C GLU A 11 33.93 11.46 -0.94
N SER A 12 34.36 12.13 0.14
CA SER A 12 33.47 12.83 1.07
C SER A 12 32.33 11.96 1.63
N ASP A 13 32.54 10.64 1.68
CA ASP A 13 31.57 9.63 2.11
C ASP A 13 30.24 9.69 1.33
N ARG A 14 30.26 10.08 0.04
CA ARG A 14 29.02 10.29 -0.74
C ARG A 14 28.15 9.03 -0.80
N TYR A 15 28.75 7.86 -1.02
CA TYR A 15 28.02 6.59 -0.99
C TYR A 15 27.38 6.34 0.38
N LEU A 16 28.14 6.47 1.47
CA LEU A 16 27.63 6.30 2.83
C LEU A 16 26.48 7.28 3.16
N LYS A 17 26.60 8.54 2.73
CA LYS A 17 25.55 9.56 2.91
C LYS A 17 24.29 9.20 2.12
N ALA A 18 24.43 8.74 0.89
CA ALA A 18 23.31 8.27 0.09
C ALA A 18 22.61 7.07 0.74
N THR A 19 23.38 6.07 1.20
CA THR A 19 22.81 4.92 1.91
C THR A 19 22.09 5.29 3.19
N LYS A 20 22.66 6.21 3.99
CA LYS A 20 21.98 6.72 5.20
C LYS A 20 20.70 7.48 4.89
N LEU A 21 20.70 8.27 3.81
CA LEU A 21 19.51 9.01 3.39
C LEU A 21 18.39 8.05 2.99
N VAL A 22 18.69 7.05 2.15
CA VAL A 22 17.72 6.02 1.73
C VAL A 22 17.17 5.29 2.95
N HIS A 23 18.03 4.79 3.84
CA HIS A 23 17.59 4.08 5.04
C HIS A 23 16.71 4.96 5.95
N SER A 24 17.05 6.25 6.13
CA SER A 24 16.27 7.15 6.97
C SER A 24 14.89 7.41 6.37
N PHE A 25 14.83 7.63 5.06
CA PHE A 25 13.58 7.78 4.33
C PHE A 25 12.71 6.53 4.43
N GLU A 26 13.27 5.35 4.17
CA GLU A 26 12.55 4.08 4.25
C GLU A 26 11.99 3.83 5.66
N SER A 27 12.80 4.13 6.70
CA SER A 27 12.37 3.98 8.11
C SER A 27 11.20 4.91 8.44
N GLU A 28 11.25 6.18 8.04
CA GLU A 28 10.17 7.15 8.29
C GLU A 28 8.89 6.77 7.56
N VAL A 29 8.99 6.29 6.31
CA VAL A 29 7.83 5.79 5.55
C VAL A 29 7.22 4.58 6.24
N THR A 30 8.02 3.58 6.63
CA THR A 30 7.54 2.38 7.32
C THR A 30 6.88 2.71 8.66
N GLU A 31 7.48 3.62 9.45
CA GLU A 31 6.89 4.06 10.72
C GLU A 31 5.53 4.76 10.51
N THR A 32 5.43 5.60 9.48
CA THR A 32 4.18 6.30 9.12
C THR A 32 3.09 5.31 8.70
N ILE A 33 3.43 4.32 7.86
CA ILE A 33 2.49 3.25 7.48
C ILE A 33 2.04 2.47 8.71
N ASN A 34 2.99 2.05 9.56
CA ASN A 34 2.72 1.28 10.77
C ASN A 34 1.81 2.01 11.75
N GLN A 35 1.94 3.33 11.88
CA GLN A 35 1.02 4.12 12.69
C GLN A 35 -0.42 3.96 12.17
N VAL A 36 -0.63 4.07 10.86
CA VAL A 36 -1.96 3.91 10.25
C VAL A 36 -2.47 2.48 10.35
N CYS A 37 -1.62 1.47 10.19
CA CYS A 37 -1.99 0.06 10.41
C CYS A 37 -2.53 -0.14 11.83
N ARG A 38 -1.82 0.35 12.85
CA ARG A 38 -2.25 0.27 14.26
C ARG A 38 -3.57 0.99 14.50
N GLU A 39 -3.77 2.17 13.92
CA GLU A 39 -5.04 2.88 14.01
C GLU A 39 -6.21 2.09 13.39
N ILE A 40 -5.98 1.33 12.31
CA ILE A 40 -7.01 0.45 11.72
C ILE A 40 -7.33 -0.71 12.67
N ILE A 41 -6.29 -1.35 13.21
CA ILE A 41 -6.43 -2.47 14.14
C ILE A 41 -7.17 -2.04 15.40
N ASP A 42 -6.83 -0.88 15.96
CA ASP A 42 -7.47 -0.33 17.16
C ASP A 42 -8.96 -0.02 16.93
N VAL A 43 -9.31 0.49 15.75
CA VAL A 43 -10.70 0.88 15.41
C VAL A 43 -11.56 -0.32 15.06
N HIS A 44 -11.01 -1.33 14.39
CA HIS A 44 -11.72 -2.53 13.91
C HIS A 44 -11.14 -3.79 14.54
N SER A 45 -10.91 -3.77 15.86
CA SER A 45 -10.28 -4.87 16.60
C SER A 45 -10.98 -6.22 16.40
N GLU A 46 -12.26 -6.22 16.03
CA GLU A 46 -13.02 -7.42 15.69
C GLU A 46 -12.57 -8.10 14.40
N LEU A 47 -11.84 -7.41 13.52
CA LEU A 47 -11.32 -7.93 12.25
C LEU A 47 -9.89 -8.48 12.34
N PHE A 48 -9.26 -8.39 13.51
CA PHE A 48 -7.85 -8.75 13.71
C PHE A 48 -7.66 -9.54 15.00
N ASP A 49 -6.54 -10.27 15.09
CA ASP A 49 -6.13 -10.92 16.33
C ASP A 49 -5.51 -9.90 17.30
N GLU A 50 -5.59 -10.16 18.62
CA GLU A 50 -5.03 -9.28 19.66
C GLU A 50 -3.52 -9.03 19.49
N ASP A 51 -2.78 -10.03 19.01
CA ASP A 51 -1.33 -9.99 18.81
C ASP A 51 -0.97 -9.98 17.30
N VAL A 52 -1.61 -9.09 16.52
CA VAL A 52 -1.33 -9.00 15.07
C VAL A 52 0.14 -8.62 14.80
N ASP A 53 0.80 -9.39 13.94
CA ASP A 53 2.16 -9.10 13.48
C ASP A 53 2.12 -8.19 12.24
N LEU A 54 2.96 -7.16 12.24
CA LEU A 54 3.11 -6.24 11.12
C LEU A 54 4.30 -6.69 10.26
N GLU A 55 4.00 -7.27 9.10
CA GLU A 55 5.01 -7.74 8.16
C GLU A 55 5.47 -6.59 7.25
N GLU A 56 6.61 -5.99 7.59
CA GLU A 56 7.22 -4.89 6.83
C GLU A 56 8.05 -5.39 5.65
N LYS A 57 8.00 -4.68 4.52
CA LYS A 57 8.82 -5.00 3.36
C LYS A 57 9.19 -3.76 2.55
N VAL A 58 10.49 -3.61 2.32
CA VAL A 58 11.08 -2.57 1.46
C VAL A 58 11.75 -3.26 0.26
N LEU A 59 11.37 -2.86 -0.95
CA LEU A 59 11.88 -3.43 -2.20
C LEU A 59 12.29 -2.30 -3.15
N GLY A 60 13.54 -2.34 -3.61
CA GLY A 60 14.05 -1.46 -4.65
C GLY A 60 13.91 -2.05 -6.05
N ALA A 61 14.32 -1.25 -7.05
CA ALA A 61 14.12 -1.50 -8.48
C ALA A 61 14.57 -2.89 -8.99
N ASP A 62 15.61 -3.48 -8.40
CA ASP A 62 16.18 -4.75 -8.88
C ASP A 62 15.40 -5.99 -8.39
N ALA A 63 14.39 -5.82 -7.54
CA ALA A 63 13.69 -6.90 -6.86
C ALA A 63 12.16 -6.83 -6.95
N SER A 64 11.60 -5.89 -7.72
CA SER A 64 10.15 -5.66 -7.72
C SER A 64 9.52 -5.48 -9.11
N GLN A 65 8.22 -5.81 -9.19
CA GLN A 65 7.36 -5.47 -10.33
C GLN A 65 7.04 -3.96 -10.38
N THR A 66 7.22 -3.28 -9.25
CA THR A 66 7.24 -1.82 -9.10
C THR A 66 8.66 -1.29 -9.28
N LEU A 67 8.82 0.01 -9.48
CA LEU A 67 10.13 0.68 -9.39
C LEU A 67 10.67 0.70 -7.96
N ALA A 68 9.78 0.86 -6.98
CA ALA A 68 10.08 0.69 -5.56
C ALA A 68 8.78 0.43 -4.79
N THR A 69 8.88 -0.29 -3.67
CA THR A 69 7.77 -0.54 -2.74
C THR A 69 8.26 -0.38 -1.31
N ASN A 70 7.50 0.32 -0.48
CA ASN A 70 7.58 0.22 0.97
C ASN A 70 6.18 -0.11 1.49
N ARG A 71 6.01 -1.26 2.13
CA ARG A 71 4.69 -1.77 2.53
C ARG A 71 4.71 -2.44 3.89
N THR A 72 3.55 -2.47 4.50
CA THR A 72 3.25 -3.28 5.68
C THR A 72 2.01 -4.12 5.37
N GLU A 73 2.08 -5.43 5.65
CA GLU A 73 0.93 -6.33 5.57
C GLU A 73 0.66 -7.01 6.90
N PHE A 74 -0.62 -7.27 7.21
CA PHE A 74 -1.03 -7.95 8.44
C PHE A 74 -2.30 -8.76 8.21
N ALA A 75 -2.40 -9.90 8.89
CA ALA A 75 -3.48 -10.86 8.71
C ALA A 75 -4.79 -10.36 9.34
N MET A 76 -5.91 -10.67 8.68
CA MET A 76 -7.25 -10.46 9.20
C MET A 76 -7.77 -11.77 9.82
N ASN A 77 -8.62 -11.68 10.84
CA ASN A 77 -9.06 -12.83 11.66
C ASN A 77 -10.28 -13.58 11.08
N PHE A 78 -10.39 -13.67 9.75
CA PHE A 78 -11.48 -14.40 9.11
C PHE A 78 -10.96 -15.19 7.90
N GLU A 79 -11.67 -16.25 7.55
CA GLU A 79 -11.42 -17.02 6.34
C GLU A 79 -12.29 -16.47 5.19
N ASN A 80 -11.71 -16.37 4.00
CA ASN A 80 -12.47 -16.04 2.79
C ASN A 80 -13.24 -17.26 2.25
N GLU A 81 -13.91 -17.07 1.11
CA GLU A 81 -14.73 -18.09 0.44
C GLU A 81 -13.93 -19.33 0.00
N ASP A 82 -12.62 -19.20 -0.18
CA ASP A 82 -11.69 -20.25 -0.60
C ASP A 82 -10.94 -20.90 0.59
N GLY A 83 -11.18 -20.45 1.82
CA GLY A 83 -10.50 -20.91 3.03
C GLY A 83 -9.10 -20.31 3.25
N ASP A 84 -8.75 -19.25 2.52
CA ASP A 84 -7.54 -18.47 2.75
C ASP A 84 -7.78 -17.38 3.80
N ASN A 85 -6.71 -16.99 4.50
CA ASN A 85 -6.73 -15.87 5.45
C ASN A 85 -6.32 -14.57 4.75
N PRO A 86 -7.22 -13.58 4.61
CA PRO A 86 -6.87 -12.34 3.96
C PRO A 86 -5.85 -11.53 4.73
N LYS A 87 -5.03 -10.77 4.00
CA LYS A 87 -4.11 -9.79 4.58
C LYS A 87 -4.43 -8.40 4.08
N LEU A 88 -4.58 -7.45 5.00
CA LEU A 88 -4.61 -6.03 4.65
C LEU A 88 -3.17 -5.58 4.40
N ASN A 89 -2.93 -5.00 3.23
CA ASN A 89 -1.64 -4.46 2.82
C ASN A 89 -1.79 -2.95 2.60
N ILE A 90 -0.90 -2.17 3.21
CA ILE A 90 -0.82 -0.72 3.06
C ILE A 90 0.58 -0.39 2.57
N ALA A 91 0.68 0.42 1.52
CA ALA A 91 1.96 0.65 0.86
C ALA A 91 2.12 2.08 0.33
N LEU A 92 3.38 2.45 0.13
CA LEU A 92 3.84 3.49 -0.78
C LEU A 92 4.59 2.80 -1.93
N GLU A 93 4.12 2.98 -3.16
CA GLU A 93 4.73 2.36 -4.34
C GLU A 93 5.10 3.42 -5.39
N TRP A 94 6.16 3.11 -6.14
CA TRP A 94 6.55 3.82 -7.35
C TRP A 94 6.42 2.89 -8.53
N VAL A 95 5.73 3.31 -9.57
CA VAL A 95 5.50 2.54 -10.80
C VAL A 95 5.70 3.41 -12.04
N GLU A 96 5.83 2.78 -13.19
CA GLU A 96 5.63 3.49 -14.46
C GLU A 96 4.15 3.89 -14.60
N PRO A 97 3.80 5.14 -14.97
CA PRO A 97 2.41 5.58 -15.02
C PRO A 97 1.46 4.68 -15.84
N GLY A 98 1.98 4.11 -16.94
CA GLY A 98 1.21 3.19 -17.79
C GLY A 98 0.76 1.90 -17.08
N GLN A 99 1.43 1.49 -15.98
CA GLN A 99 1.02 0.34 -15.17
C GLN A 99 -0.31 0.55 -14.45
N GLN A 100 -0.75 1.80 -14.28
CA GLN A 100 -2.04 2.15 -13.70
C GLN A 100 -2.92 2.92 -14.70
N ASN A 101 -2.66 2.79 -16.00
CA ASN A 101 -3.36 3.50 -17.08
C ASN A 101 -3.30 5.04 -16.95
N GLU A 102 -2.29 5.57 -16.27
CA GLU A 102 -2.05 7.01 -16.14
C GLU A 102 -1.15 7.52 -17.27
N GLU A 103 -1.40 8.75 -17.74
CA GLU A 103 -0.57 9.36 -18.77
C GLU A 103 0.83 9.70 -18.24
N ALA A 104 1.87 9.26 -18.94
CA ALA A 104 3.27 9.47 -18.52
C ALA A 104 3.67 10.95 -18.38
N GLY A 105 2.94 11.88 -19.01
CA GLY A 105 3.21 13.32 -18.93
C GLY A 105 2.72 14.00 -17.64
N LEU A 106 1.91 13.31 -16.83
CA LEU A 106 1.31 13.88 -15.61
C LEU A 106 2.20 13.75 -14.37
N HIS A 107 3.13 12.80 -14.36
CA HIS A 107 3.98 12.48 -13.21
C HIS A 107 5.42 12.43 -13.69
N GLY A 108 6.32 13.22 -13.10
CA GLY A 108 7.68 13.53 -13.59
C GLY A 108 8.65 12.36 -13.77
N GLY A 109 8.28 11.34 -14.54
CA GLY A 109 9.01 10.10 -14.83
C GLY A 109 8.42 8.85 -14.16
N SER A 110 7.75 8.99 -13.01
CA SER A 110 7.17 7.87 -12.25
C SER A 110 5.90 8.30 -11.55
N LEU A 111 4.92 7.40 -11.44
CA LEU A 111 3.78 7.58 -10.55
C LEU A 111 4.14 7.06 -9.16
N CYS A 112 4.03 7.92 -8.15
CA CYS A 112 4.13 7.54 -6.74
C CYS A 112 2.73 7.60 -6.12
N TYR A 113 2.32 6.56 -5.40
CA TYR A 113 1.02 6.53 -4.72
C TYR A 113 1.08 5.83 -3.37
N ALA A 114 0.24 6.30 -2.45
CA ALA A 114 -0.17 5.52 -1.28
C ALA A 114 -1.35 4.64 -1.65
N MET A 115 -1.43 3.43 -1.10
CA MET A 115 -2.50 2.49 -1.42
C MET A 115 -2.84 1.58 -0.24
N TYR A 116 -4.01 0.95 -0.32
CA TYR A 116 -4.24 -0.32 0.35
C TYR A 116 -4.82 -1.35 -0.61
N LYS A 117 -4.66 -2.63 -0.25
CA LYS A 117 -5.33 -3.77 -0.88
C LYS A 117 -5.57 -4.89 0.12
N ILE A 118 -6.47 -5.81 -0.20
CA ILE A 118 -6.71 -7.02 0.59
C ILE A 118 -6.24 -8.22 -0.24
N GLN A 119 -5.11 -8.81 0.15
CA GLN A 119 -4.66 -10.07 -0.41
C GLN A 119 -5.64 -11.18 -0.01
N HIS A 120 -5.94 -12.09 -0.93
CA HIS A 120 -7.01 -13.09 -0.80
C HIS A 120 -8.40 -12.45 -0.56
N GLY A 121 -8.58 -11.20 -0.97
CA GLY A 121 -9.87 -10.52 -0.91
C GLY A 121 -10.87 -11.05 -1.93
N SER A 122 -12.16 -10.97 -1.60
CA SER A 122 -13.26 -11.30 -2.51
C SER A 122 -13.41 -10.25 -3.61
N GLU A 123 -13.43 -10.68 -4.87
CA GLU A 123 -13.63 -9.81 -6.04
C GLU A 123 -14.99 -9.11 -5.99
N ALA A 124 -16.05 -9.82 -5.60
CA ALA A 124 -17.38 -9.25 -5.45
C ALA A 124 -17.44 -8.13 -4.39
N ARG A 125 -16.71 -8.30 -3.27
CA ARG A 125 -16.60 -7.25 -2.25
C ARG A 125 -15.81 -6.06 -2.76
N PHE A 126 -14.69 -6.29 -3.44
CA PHE A 126 -13.89 -5.21 -4.01
C PHE A 126 -14.70 -4.40 -5.03
N GLU A 127 -15.46 -5.07 -5.90
CA GLU A 127 -16.35 -4.42 -6.86
C GLU A 127 -17.42 -3.58 -6.16
N THR A 128 -18.07 -4.15 -5.14
CA THR A 128 -19.07 -3.42 -4.34
C THR A 128 -18.47 -2.14 -3.74
N VAL A 129 -17.27 -2.24 -3.18
CA VAL A 129 -16.55 -1.07 -2.63
C VAL A 129 -16.26 -0.06 -3.73
N ARG A 130 -15.81 -0.50 -4.91
CA ARG A 130 -15.54 0.38 -6.05
C ARG A 130 -16.78 1.14 -6.46
N GLU A 131 -17.87 0.45 -6.76
CA GLU A 131 -19.15 1.05 -7.16
C GLU A 131 -19.67 2.02 -6.09
N CYS A 132 -19.64 1.63 -4.81
CA CYS A 132 -20.02 2.51 -3.71
C CYS A 132 -19.14 3.76 -3.64
N THR A 133 -17.84 3.62 -3.84
CA THR A 133 -16.88 4.73 -3.78
C THR A 133 -17.10 5.72 -4.92
N GLU A 134 -17.21 5.23 -6.15
CA GLU A 134 -17.42 6.05 -7.35
C GLU A 134 -18.76 6.77 -7.36
N SER A 135 -19.77 6.25 -6.64
CA SER A 135 -21.08 6.89 -6.49
C SER A 135 -21.11 8.05 -5.46
N GLN A 136 -20.02 8.28 -4.72
CA GLN A 136 -19.99 9.21 -3.60
C GLN A 136 -18.93 10.32 -3.79
N ASP A 137 -19.38 11.57 -3.90
CA ASP A 137 -18.50 12.74 -4.09
C ASP A 137 -17.40 12.89 -3.02
N ARG A 138 -17.61 12.37 -1.80
CA ARG A 138 -16.61 12.46 -0.71
C ARG A 138 -15.33 11.67 -0.98
N TRP A 139 -15.32 10.83 -2.01
CA TRP A 139 -14.22 9.94 -2.37
C TRP A 139 -13.66 10.22 -3.78
N ASP A 140 -14.03 11.35 -4.38
CA ASP A 140 -13.66 11.76 -5.75
C ASP A 140 -12.16 11.66 -6.08
N GLN A 141 -11.30 11.87 -5.09
CA GLN A 141 -9.85 11.78 -5.24
C GLN A 141 -9.31 10.34 -5.29
N LEU A 142 -10.03 9.35 -4.75
CA LEU A 142 -9.57 7.96 -4.71
C LEU A 142 -9.62 7.33 -6.09
N ARG A 143 -8.60 6.54 -6.39
CA ARG A 143 -8.48 5.81 -7.65
C ARG A 143 -8.46 4.31 -7.39
N PHE A 144 -8.89 3.55 -8.37
CA PHE A 144 -8.83 2.09 -8.38
C PHE A 144 -7.84 1.63 -9.45
N GLY A 145 -7.04 0.62 -9.12
CA GLY A 145 -5.97 0.15 -9.98
C GLY A 145 -5.80 -1.36 -9.92
N GLU A 146 -4.92 -1.86 -10.78
CA GLU A 146 -4.54 -3.27 -10.81
C GLU A 146 -3.44 -3.56 -9.80
N ASP A 147 -3.48 -4.76 -9.21
CA ASP A 147 -2.39 -5.24 -8.36
C ASP A 147 -1.17 -5.62 -9.21
N GLN A 148 -0.08 -4.88 -9.03
CA GLN A 148 1.19 -5.10 -9.72
C GLN A 148 1.91 -6.38 -9.26
N TRP A 149 1.46 -6.99 -8.16
CA TRP A 149 2.09 -8.17 -7.57
C TRP A 149 1.28 -9.45 -7.80
N TYR A 150 0.69 -9.62 -8.99
CA TYR A 150 -0.07 -10.83 -9.31
C TYR A 150 0.78 -12.10 -9.11
N HIS A 151 0.49 -12.81 -8.02
CA HIS A 151 0.98 -14.15 -7.74
C HIS A 151 -0.23 -14.98 -7.31
N TYR A 152 -0.39 -16.17 -7.86
CA TYR A 152 -1.56 -17.03 -7.64
C TYR A 152 -1.86 -17.31 -6.16
N SER A 153 -0.86 -17.17 -5.29
CA SER A 153 -0.97 -17.40 -3.84
C SER A 153 -1.01 -16.13 -2.99
N LYS A 154 -1.08 -14.93 -3.58
CA LYS A 154 -1.10 -13.62 -2.86
C LYS A 154 -1.93 -12.55 -3.59
N HIS A 155 -2.89 -13.00 -4.40
CA HIS A 155 -3.65 -12.13 -5.29
C HIS A 155 -4.57 -11.19 -4.50
N ALA A 156 -4.60 -9.91 -4.87
CA ALA A 156 -5.68 -9.01 -4.50
C ALA A 156 -6.53 -8.69 -5.75
N PRO A 157 -7.87 -8.58 -5.63
CA PRO A 157 -8.75 -8.26 -6.76
C PRO A 157 -8.48 -6.87 -7.36
N GLY A 158 -7.83 -5.98 -6.61
CA GLY A 158 -7.36 -4.69 -7.07
C GLY A 158 -6.80 -3.87 -5.91
N ILE A 159 -6.50 -2.60 -6.19
CA ILE A 159 -5.95 -1.66 -5.22
C ILE A 159 -6.82 -0.40 -5.14
N VAL A 160 -6.84 0.24 -3.98
CA VAL A 160 -7.38 1.60 -3.79
C VAL A 160 -6.21 2.52 -3.49
N TYR A 161 -6.04 3.60 -4.25
CA TYR A 161 -4.84 4.42 -4.16
C TYR A 161 -5.08 5.92 -4.36
N LEU A 162 -4.07 6.70 -3.92
CA LEU A 162 -3.97 8.14 -4.11
C LEU A 162 -2.55 8.49 -4.57
N PRO A 163 -2.38 9.18 -5.72
CA PRO A 163 -1.10 9.75 -6.11
C PRO A 163 -0.58 10.74 -5.07
N VAL A 164 0.73 10.73 -4.82
CA VAL A 164 1.40 11.61 -3.85
C VAL A 164 2.74 12.10 -4.39
N GLU A 165 3.08 13.35 -4.12
CA GLU A 165 4.32 14.00 -4.53
C GLU A 165 5.09 14.62 -3.35
N SER A 166 4.50 14.61 -2.15
CA SER A 166 5.12 15.14 -0.93
C SER A 166 4.82 14.30 0.32
N GLY A 167 5.62 14.49 1.37
CA GLY A 167 5.39 13.82 2.66
C GLY A 167 4.05 14.18 3.31
N GLN A 168 3.57 15.42 3.13
CA GLN A 168 2.26 15.83 3.65
C GLN A 168 1.13 15.13 2.90
N GLU A 169 1.19 15.09 1.57
CA GLU A 169 0.22 14.35 0.75
C GLU A 169 0.21 12.86 1.07
N PHE A 170 1.38 12.26 1.32
CA PHE A 170 1.49 10.87 1.77
C PHE A 170 0.73 10.61 3.07
N VAL A 171 0.95 11.44 4.09
CA VAL A 171 0.23 11.32 5.37
C VAL A 171 -1.27 11.50 5.19
N ASP A 172 -1.69 12.52 4.43
CA ASP A 172 -3.10 12.80 4.17
C ASP A 172 -3.78 11.69 3.34
N ALA A 173 -3.05 11.09 2.42
CA ALA A 173 -3.49 9.96 1.62
C ALA A 173 -3.71 8.72 2.50
N LEU A 174 -2.75 8.35 3.35
CA LEU A 174 -2.90 7.22 4.27
C LEU A 174 -4.09 7.42 5.22
N GLN A 175 -4.29 8.63 5.75
CA GLN A 175 -5.43 8.94 6.61
C GLN A 175 -6.76 8.88 5.85
N THR A 176 -6.78 9.23 4.56
CA THR A 176 -7.95 9.07 3.70
C THR A 176 -8.23 7.60 3.43
N LEU A 177 -7.22 6.83 3.04
CA LEU A 177 -7.31 5.39 2.81
C LEU A 177 -7.80 4.64 4.06
N ARG A 178 -7.29 4.99 5.25
CA ARG A 178 -7.77 4.48 6.54
C ARG A 178 -9.27 4.70 6.73
N ARG A 179 -9.73 5.94 6.50
CA ARG A 179 -11.14 6.32 6.65
C ARG A 179 -12.02 5.62 5.62
N HIS A 180 -11.51 5.47 4.40
CA HIS A 180 -12.21 4.80 3.31
C HIS A 180 -12.37 3.31 3.61
N PHE A 181 -11.28 2.60 3.96
CA PHE A 181 -11.34 1.21 4.43
C PHE A 181 -12.37 1.04 5.55
N SER A 182 -12.31 1.91 6.57
CA SER A 182 -13.20 1.85 7.73
C SER A 182 -14.68 2.03 7.40
N LYS A 183 -15.02 2.78 6.35
CA LYS A 183 -16.39 3.17 6.03
C LYS A 183 -17.01 2.34 4.92
N GLU A 184 -16.21 1.97 3.91
CA GLU A 184 -16.72 1.28 2.73
C GLU A 184 -16.37 -0.21 2.75
N TYR A 185 -15.21 -0.59 3.30
CA TYR A 185 -14.73 -1.98 3.20
C TYR A 185 -15.01 -2.80 4.47
N ALA A 186 -14.59 -2.31 5.64
CA ALA A 186 -14.72 -3.02 6.91
C ALA A 186 -16.16 -3.49 7.20
N PRO A 187 -17.22 -2.68 6.98
CA PRO A 187 -18.60 -3.13 7.22
C PRO A 187 -18.99 -4.36 6.39
N LEU A 188 -18.53 -4.46 5.14
CA LEU A 188 -18.84 -5.59 4.25
C LEU A 188 -18.14 -6.88 4.68
N ILE A 189 -17.07 -6.77 5.48
CA ILE A 189 -16.37 -7.91 6.08
C ILE A 189 -17.13 -8.35 7.34
N SER A 190 -17.43 -7.40 8.23
CA SER A 190 -18.09 -7.67 9.52
C SER A 190 -19.51 -8.23 9.39
N GLU A 191 -20.26 -7.89 8.34
CA GLU A 191 -21.63 -8.40 8.10
C GLU A 191 -21.70 -9.91 7.85
N GLN A 192 -20.58 -10.58 7.56
CA GLN A 192 -20.54 -12.01 7.24
C GLN A 192 -19.75 -12.86 8.25
N THR A 193 -19.14 -12.27 9.27
CA THR A 193 -18.56 -13.02 10.38
C THR A 193 -19.70 -13.42 11.34
N PRO A 194 -20.14 -14.69 11.38
CA PRO A 194 -21.20 -15.07 12.31
C PRO A 194 -20.71 -14.79 13.73
N SER A 195 -21.52 -14.06 14.50
CA SER A 195 -21.29 -13.85 15.93
C SER A 195 -21.08 -15.22 16.58
N SER A 196 -19.86 -15.47 17.05
CA SER A 196 -19.51 -16.69 17.79
C SER A 196 -20.22 -16.72 19.14
#